data_AF-A0A3B0T6G9-F1
#
_entry.id   AF-A0A3B0T6G9-F1
#
_cell.length_a   1.000
_cell.length_b   1.000
_cell.length_c   1.000
_cell.angle_alpha   90.00
_cell.angle_beta   90.00
_cell.angle_gamma   90.00
#
_symmetry.space_group_name_H-M   'P 1'
#
loop_
_entity.id
_entity.type
_entity.pdbx_description
1 polymer ?
#
loop_
_entity_poly.entity_id
_entity_poly.type
_entity_poly.pdbx_seq_one_letter_code
_entity_poly.pdbx_strand_id
1 'polypeptide(L)'
;MGKWVFLNFEKYLFFLLSVFSFFVFYPAFVTDFGLHNDYVMLDAYSSGFLKHMESGYMILIGRALNAVWINIQNIFIHQISDFGLWRFISFCFLMSNTFFLYRFLIRKFELEKFWASVIAFGVLFLPANQVFVLWSGSFVIGTFNVFLVFGAYFLLDSIGGENILKINFAQSKLVFLKLVGAGVLFVASLFTYPATAMFVFVLTGTYVLFEPIARWDRTRRIVARDVIFFGMLMVIYRLLDRGVVSPIALASGRFPVLDLENYQMGISVDVWSKLSLLKEIVVLSISGTGHIVSDYGGLIFILGTILICLFVLWMKRREIKNCPKYLVVQIVLFLAGLFFLTNAPMLMAKGSKVVFGYRVLLPGSALILMVFFSLARLISGFYKK
;
A
#
# COMPACT_ATOMS: atom_id res chain seq x y z
N MET A 1 6.33 16.30 37.78
CA MET A 1 5.04 15.74 37.30
C MET A 1 5.01 15.53 35.77
N GLY A 2 5.43 16.50 34.94
CA GLY A 2 5.36 16.39 33.47
C GLY A 2 6.10 15.21 32.80
N LYS A 3 7.32 14.86 33.23
CA LYS A 3 8.07 13.72 32.64
C LYS A 3 7.41 12.35 32.88
N TRP A 4 6.75 12.17 34.03
CA TRP A 4 6.13 10.88 34.41
C TRP A 4 4.83 10.63 33.64
N VAL A 5 4.03 11.69 33.42
CA VAL A 5 2.83 11.64 32.58
C VAL A 5 3.20 11.34 31.13
N PHE A 6 4.25 11.99 30.60
CA PHE A 6 4.70 11.78 29.22
C PHE A 6 5.22 10.36 28.97
N LEU A 7 6.01 9.79 29.91
CA LEU A 7 6.54 8.42 29.82
C LEU A 7 5.46 7.34 29.83
N ASN A 8 4.32 7.60 30.49
CA ASN A 8 3.19 6.67 30.48
C ASN A 8 2.28 6.90 29.27
N PHE A 9 2.12 8.14 28.81
CA PHE A 9 1.35 8.46 27.61
C PHE A 9 1.85 7.71 26.37
N GLU A 10 3.17 7.66 26.14
CA GLU A 10 3.76 6.92 25.01
C GLU A 10 3.46 5.42 25.03
N LYS A 11 3.26 4.83 26.22
CA LYS A 11 2.92 3.41 26.35
C LYS A 11 1.47 3.14 25.94
N TYR A 12 0.58 4.08 26.18
CA TYR A 12 -0.86 3.95 25.89
C TYR A 12 -1.28 4.63 24.59
N LEU A 13 -0.41 5.42 23.95
CA LEU A 13 -0.74 6.19 22.74
C LEU A 13 -1.34 5.33 21.62
N PHE A 14 -0.73 4.18 21.31
CA PHE A 14 -1.26 3.28 20.29
C PHE A 14 -2.69 2.82 20.62
N PHE A 15 -2.96 2.51 21.89
CA PHE A 15 -4.28 2.11 22.36
C PHE A 15 -5.27 3.27 22.26
N LEU A 16 -4.90 4.47 22.73
CA LEU A 16 -5.75 5.66 22.66
C LEU A 16 -6.10 6.02 21.22
N LEU A 17 -5.13 5.98 20.31
CA LEU A 17 -5.36 6.22 18.88
C LEU A 17 -6.22 5.11 18.24
N SER A 18 -6.10 3.86 18.69
CA SER A 18 -6.96 2.76 18.25
C SER A 18 -8.42 2.99 18.65
N VAL A 19 -8.65 3.37 19.92
CA VAL A 19 -9.99 3.70 20.45
C VAL A 19 -10.56 4.92 19.73
N PHE A 20 -9.76 5.98 19.54
CA PHE A 20 -10.16 7.14 18.78
C PHE A 20 -10.54 6.79 17.34
N SER A 21 -9.72 5.98 16.65
CA SER A 21 -10.01 5.54 15.28
C SER A 21 -11.31 4.73 15.22
N PHE A 22 -11.56 3.86 16.20
CA PHE A 22 -12.84 3.16 16.29
C PHE A 22 -14.01 4.13 16.37
N PHE A 23 -13.95 5.16 17.22
CA PHE A 23 -15.01 6.16 17.31
C PHE A 23 -15.17 6.99 16.03
N VAL A 24 -14.09 7.29 15.32
CA VAL A 24 -14.15 7.99 14.01
C VAL A 24 -14.92 7.17 12.98
N PHE A 25 -14.70 5.84 12.94
CA PHE A 25 -15.38 4.95 12.00
C PHE A 25 -16.70 4.37 12.53
N TYR A 26 -17.01 4.51 13.82
CA TYR A 26 -18.20 3.94 14.44
C TYR A 26 -19.51 4.28 13.71
N PRO A 27 -19.76 5.54 13.29
CA PRO A 27 -20.94 5.87 12.48
C PRO A 27 -21.06 5.01 11.22
N ALA A 28 -19.93 4.64 10.61
CA ALA A 28 -19.94 3.85 9.39
C ALA A 28 -20.50 2.42 9.59
N PHE A 29 -20.43 1.90 10.82
CA PHE A 29 -20.86 0.53 11.15
C PHE A 29 -22.31 0.45 11.59
N VAL A 30 -22.86 1.54 12.14
CA VAL A 30 -24.18 1.55 12.79
C VAL A 30 -25.24 2.32 12.02
N THR A 31 -24.84 3.13 11.03
CA THR A 31 -25.78 3.90 10.23
C THR A 31 -26.08 3.23 8.90
N ASP A 32 -27.34 3.30 8.49
CA ASP A 32 -27.81 2.84 7.19
C ASP A 32 -27.53 3.93 6.15
N PHE A 33 -26.37 3.81 5.50
CA PHE A 33 -26.05 4.59 4.31
C PHE A 33 -25.38 3.70 3.28
N GLY A 34 -25.58 4.01 2.00
CA GLY A 34 -24.90 3.38 0.87
C GLY A 34 -24.18 4.44 0.04
N LEU A 35 -23.04 4.06 -0.52
CA LEU A 35 -22.39 4.81 -1.59
C LEU A 35 -22.78 4.20 -2.94
N HIS A 36 -22.64 4.93 -4.05
CA HIS A 36 -23.20 4.55 -5.36
C HIS A 36 -23.03 3.05 -5.75
N ASN A 37 -21.83 2.46 -5.61
CA ASN A 37 -21.62 1.05 -5.94
C ASN A 37 -22.19 0.05 -4.93
N ASP A 38 -22.53 0.48 -3.71
CA ASP A 38 -23.17 -0.37 -2.70
C ASP A 38 -24.59 -0.78 -3.18
N TYR A 39 -25.28 0.10 -3.92
CA TYR A 39 -26.58 -0.20 -4.53
C TYR A 39 -26.48 -1.22 -5.67
N VAL A 40 -25.36 -1.23 -6.42
CA VAL A 40 -25.12 -2.19 -7.51
C VAL A 40 -25.03 -3.63 -6.98
N MET A 41 -24.55 -3.82 -5.75
CA MET A 41 -24.55 -5.14 -5.10
C MET A 41 -25.97 -5.64 -4.84
N LEU A 42 -26.87 -4.75 -4.44
CA LEU A 42 -28.25 -5.11 -4.10
C LEU A 42 -29.04 -5.56 -5.34
N ASP A 43 -28.74 -4.99 -6.50
CA ASP A 43 -29.40 -5.33 -7.76
C ASP A 43 -28.94 -6.69 -8.34
N ALA A 44 -27.83 -7.25 -7.85
CA ALA A 44 -27.26 -8.51 -8.33
C ALA A 44 -27.95 -9.74 -7.72
N TYR A 45 -29.26 -9.90 -7.93
CA TYR A 45 -30.15 -10.97 -7.43
C TYR A 45 -29.86 -12.40 -7.96
N SER A 46 -28.69 -12.67 -8.52
CA SER A 46 -28.38 -14.01 -9.04
C SER A 46 -27.53 -14.81 -8.06
N SER A 47 -28.15 -15.79 -7.42
CA SER A 47 -27.46 -16.77 -6.58
C SER A 47 -26.52 -17.63 -7.44
N GLY A 48 -25.22 -17.41 -7.31
CA GLY A 48 -24.19 -18.25 -7.90
C GLY A 48 -22.79 -17.64 -7.91
N PHE A 49 -21.78 -18.51 -7.90
CA PHE A 49 -20.38 -18.10 -7.97
C PHE A 49 -20.09 -17.37 -9.30
N LEU A 50 -19.41 -16.22 -9.22
CA LEU A 50 -18.98 -15.39 -10.36
C LEU A 50 -20.12 -14.82 -11.22
N LYS A 51 -21.31 -14.60 -10.65
CA LYS A 51 -22.45 -14.02 -11.37
C LYS A 51 -22.64 -12.51 -11.14
N HIS A 52 -21.94 -11.91 -10.17
CA HIS A 52 -21.96 -10.45 -10.00
C HIS A 52 -21.53 -9.77 -11.32
N MET A 53 -22.22 -8.71 -11.74
CA MET A 53 -22.02 -8.08 -13.06
C MET A 53 -20.57 -7.63 -13.32
N GLU A 54 -19.85 -7.21 -12.27
CA GLU A 54 -18.45 -6.78 -12.38
C GLU A 54 -17.44 -7.95 -12.46
N SER A 55 -17.85 -9.19 -12.19
CA SER A 55 -16.93 -10.34 -12.08
C SER A 55 -16.15 -10.58 -13.37
N GLY A 56 -16.86 -10.55 -14.50
CA GLY A 56 -16.24 -10.74 -15.81
C GLY A 56 -15.22 -9.68 -16.12
N TYR A 57 -15.60 -8.42 -15.89
CA TYR A 57 -14.70 -7.29 -16.03
C TYR A 57 -13.46 -7.46 -15.15
N MET A 58 -13.63 -7.76 -13.86
CA MET A 58 -12.53 -7.98 -12.93
C MET A 58 -11.56 -9.08 -13.38
N ILE A 59 -12.08 -10.21 -13.86
CA ILE A 59 -11.23 -11.31 -14.37
C ILE A 59 -10.43 -10.85 -15.60
N LEU A 60 -11.08 -10.18 -16.56
CA LEU A 60 -10.44 -9.71 -17.79
C LEU A 60 -9.36 -8.64 -17.53
N ILE A 61 -9.52 -7.87 -16.45
CA ILE A 61 -8.50 -6.91 -15.99
C ILE A 61 -7.46 -7.50 -15.02
N GLY A 62 -7.41 -8.83 -14.88
CA GLY A 62 -6.42 -9.54 -14.07
C GLY A 62 -6.67 -9.51 -12.57
N ARG A 63 -7.91 -9.29 -12.15
CA ARG A 63 -8.36 -9.26 -10.74
C ARG A 63 -9.29 -10.42 -10.42
N ALA A 64 -8.92 -11.63 -10.86
CA ALA A 64 -9.77 -12.80 -10.71
C ALA A 64 -10.09 -13.17 -9.25
N LEU A 65 -9.17 -12.96 -8.32
CA LEU A 65 -9.44 -13.22 -6.90
C LEU A 65 -10.39 -12.16 -6.32
N ASN A 66 -10.30 -10.90 -6.78
CA ASN A 66 -11.29 -9.87 -6.45
C ASN A 66 -12.70 -10.26 -6.91
N ALA A 67 -12.80 -10.85 -8.12
CA ALA A 67 -14.06 -11.36 -8.64
C ALA A 67 -14.63 -12.48 -7.76
N VAL A 68 -13.80 -13.32 -7.16
CA VAL A 68 -14.28 -14.32 -6.19
C VAL A 68 -14.79 -13.62 -4.92
N TRP A 69 -14.01 -12.70 -4.36
CA TRP A 69 -14.37 -12.00 -3.12
C TRP A 69 -15.65 -11.18 -3.24
N ILE A 70 -15.86 -10.44 -4.33
CA ILE A 70 -17.06 -9.65 -4.53
C ILE A 70 -18.31 -10.53 -4.59
N ASN A 71 -18.21 -11.75 -5.16
CA ASN A 71 -19.34 -12.69 -5.16
C ASN A 71 -19.58 -13.30 -3.79
N ILE A 72 -18.53 -13.61 -3.03
CA ILE A 72 -18.66 -14.04 -1.64
C ILE A 72 -19.38 -12.95 -0.85
N GLN A 73 -18.95 -11.69 -1.00
CA GLN A 73 -19.55 -10.56 -0.33
C GLN A 73 -21.04 -10.40 -0.70
N ASN A 74 -21.35 -10.51 -1.99
CA ASN A 74 -22.72 -10.40 -2.51
C ASN A 74 -23.68 -11.47 -1.98
N ILE A 75 -23.18 -12.66 -1.62
CA ILE A 75 -24.01 -13.72 -1.01
C ILE A 75 -24.60 -13.26 0.33
N PHE A 76 -23.90 -12.38 1.05
CA PHE A 76 -24.27 -11.93 2.40
C PHE A 76 -24.86 -10.50 2.43
N ILE A 77 -25.06 -9.87 1.28
CA ILE A 77 -25.65 -8.53 1.19
C ILE A 77 -27.06 -8.67 0.60
N HIS A 78 -28.06 -8.31 1.40
CA HIS A 78 -29.47 -8.30 1.02
C HIS A 78 -30.10 -6.92 1.21
N GLN A 79 -29.49 -6.06 2.03
CA GLN A 79 -29.93 -4.71 2.33
C GLN A 79 -28.74 -3.79 2.65
N ILE A 80 -28.96 -2.48 2.66
CA ILE A 80 -27.91 -1.48 2.90
C ILE A 80 -27.25 -1.64 4.29
N SER A 81 -28.03 -2.04 5.29
CA SER A 81 -27.53 -2.25 6.66
C SER A 81 -26.51 -3.39 6.76
N ASP A 82 -26.54 -4.38 5.87
CA ASP A 82 -25.58 -5.50 5.85
C ASP A 82 -24.15 -5.02 5.55
N PHE A 83 -24.00 -3.88 4.85
CA PHE A 83 -22.69 -3.27 4.65
C PHE A 83 -22.03 -2.85 5.96
N GLY A 84 -22.78 -2.57 7.03
CA GLY A 84 -22.23 -2.22 8.34
C GLY A 84 -21.23 -3.27 8.85
N LEU A 85 -21.58 -4.56 8.72
CA LEU A 85 -20.69 -5.67 9.08
C LEU A 85 -19.43 -5.69 8.20
N TRP A 86 -19.57 -5.50 6.89
CA TRP A 86 -18.45 -5.49 5.96
C TRP A 86 -17.50 -4.30 6.18
N ARG A 87 -18.04 -3.12 6.52
CA ARG A 87 -17.25 -1.95 6.93
C ARG A 87 -16.48 -2.24 8.22
N PHE A 88 -17.11 -2.91 9.19
CA PHE A 88 -16.44 -3.33 10.42
C PHE A 88 -15.31 -4.34 10.15
N ILE A 89 -15.54 -5.35 9.30
CA ILE A 89 -14.50 -6.29 8.87
C ILE A 89 -13.33 -5.55 8.20
N SER A 90 -13.63 -4.58 7.33
CA SER A 90 -12.62 -3.75 6.65
C SER A 90 -11.77 -2.97 7.65
N PHE A 91 -12.42 -2.39 8.66
CA PHE A 91 -11.76 -1.69 9.76
C PHE A 91 -10.87 -2.62 10.59
N CYS A 92 -11.31 -3.84 10.89
CA CYS A 92 -10.50 -4.84 11.58
C CYS A 92 -9.21 -5.19 10.80
N PHE A 93 -9.29 -5.36 9.48
CA PHE A 93 -8.11 -5.53 8.64
C PHE A 93 -7.22 -4.28 8.64
N LEU A 94 -7.79 -3.09 8.55
CA LEU A 94 -7.04 -1.83 8.61
C LEU A 94 -6.30 -1.65 9.94
N MET A 95 -6.95 -1.96 11.06
CA MET A 95 -6.34 -1.94 12.39
C MET A 95 -5.24 -2.98 12.54
N SER A 96 -5.43 -4.18 11.97
CA SER A 96 -4.41 -5.23 11.95
C SER A 96 -3.18 -4.80 11.16
N ASN A 97 -3.37 -4.20 9.98
CA ASN A 97 -2.29 -3.63 9.16
C ASN A 97 -1.54 -2.50 9.90
N THR A 98 -2.29 -1.64 10.60
CA THR A 98 -1.73 -0.55 11.42
C THR A 98 -0.89 -1.09 12.56
N PHE A 99 -1.39 -2.13 13.25
CA PHE A 99 -0.64 -2.82 14.29
C PHE A 99 0.62 -3.49 13.75
N PHE A 100 0.54 -4.16 12.60
CA PHE A 100 1.69 -4.77 11.94
C PHE A 100 2.75 -3.75 11.56
N LEU A 101 2.36 -2.61 10.98
CA LEU A 101 3.28 -1.52 10.68
C LEU A 101 3.93 -0.98 11.95
N TYR A 102 3.15 -0.69 12.99
CA TYR A 102 3.66 -0.25 14.30
C TYR A 102 4.69 -1.22 14.89
N ARG A 103 4.36 -2.52 14.91
CA ARG A 103 5.26 -3.56 15.44
C ARG A 103 6.52 -3.71 14.61
N PHE A 104 6.39 -3.61 13.29
CA PHE A 104 7.52 -3.65 12.36
C PHE A 104 8.46 -2.46 12.60
N LEU A 105 7.93 -1.25 12.71
CA LEU A 105 8.70 -0.03 13.00
C LEU A 105 9.48 -0.13 14.32
N ILE A 106 8.86 -0.63 15.38
CA ILE A 106 9.52 -0.82 16.69
C ILE A 106 10.55 -1.95 16.64
N ARG A 107 10.17 -3.13 16.16
CA ARG A 107 11.02 -4.33 16.28
C ARG A 107 12.19 -4.33 15.33
N LYS A 108 12.07 -3.70 14.15
CA LYS A 108 13.12 -3.73 13.12
C LYS A 108 14.00 -2.50 13.16
N PHE A 109 13.43 -1.32 13.43
CA PHE A 109 14.15 -0.05 13.39
C PHE A 109 14.30 0.62 14.76
N GLU A 110 13.84 -0.04 15.84
CA GLU A 110 13.94 0.46 17.22
C GLU A 110 13.38 1.88 17.36
N LEU A 111 12.35 2.19 16.57
CA LEU A 111 11.67 3.48 16.62
C LEU A 111 11.01 3.69 17.99
N GLU A 112 11.10 4.92 18.50
CA GLU A 112 10.35 5.33 19.69
C GLU A 112 8.85 5.07 19.48
N LYS A 113 8.17 4.58 20.52
CA LYS A 113 6.75 4.17 20.46
C LYS A 113 5.85 5.30 19.98
N PHE A 114 6.17 6.54 20.34
CA PHE A 114 5.50 7.74 19.86
C PHE A 114 5.52 7.82 18.33
N TRP A 115 6.72 7.87 17.73
CA TRP A 115 6.89 7.98 16.27
C TRP A 115 6.32 6.78 15.53
N ALA A 116 6.52 5.57 16.05
CA ALA A 116 5.93 4.37 15.46
C ALA A 116 4.39 4.43 15.42
N SER A 117 3.76 4.94 16.50
CA SER A 117 2.30 5.10 16.57
C SER A 117 1.82 6.17 15.59
N VAL A 118 2.45 7.36 15.61
CA VAL A 118 2.09 8.48 14.73
C VAL A 118 2.21 8.10 13.25
N ILE A 119 3.29 7.40 12.86
CA ILE A 119 3.47 6.94 11.47
C ILE A 119 2.40 5.91 11.10
N ALA A 120 2.15 4.91 11.96
CA ALA A 120 1.19 3.85 11.68
C ALA A 120 -0.23 4.41 11.54
N PHE A 121 -0.67 5.27 12.46
CA PHE A 121 -1.98 5.93 12.39
C PHE A 121 -2.06 6.98 11.28
N GLY A 122 -0.96 7.66 10.95
CA GLY A 122 -0.89 8.53 9.79
C GLY A 122 -1.22 7.79 8.50
N VAL A 123 -0.67 6.58 8.32
CA VAL A 123 -1.00 5.71 7.19
C VAL A 123 -2.47 5.27 7.26
N LEU A 124 -2.97 4.87 8.43
CA LEU A 124 -4.39 4.50 8.64
C LEU A 124 -5.33 5.61 8.15
N PHE A 125 -5.05 6.86 8.50
CA PHE A 125 -5.91 8.01 8.17
C PHE A 125 -5.72 8.54 6.76
N LEU A 126 -4.92 7.90 5.91
CA LEU A 126 -4.86 8.28 4.48
C LEU A 126 -6.25 8.12 3.84
N PRO A 127 -6.67 9.04 2.93
CA PRO A 127 -7.99 9.00 2.32
C PRO A 127 -8.35 7.66 1.69
N ALA A 128 -7.38 7.01 1.04
CA ALA A 128 -7.60 5.70 0.42
C ALA A 128 -8.03 4.62 1.42
N ASN A 129 -7.45 4.61 2.63
CA ASN A 129 -7.82 3.66 3.68
C ASN A 129 -9.20 3.99 4.27
N GLN A 130 -9.55 5.28 4.36
CA GLN A 130 -10.90 5.69 4.75
C GLN A 130 -11.94 5.21 3.73
N VAL A 131 -11.67 5.40 2.44
CA VAL A 131 -12.51 4.90 1.35
C VAL A 131 -12.67 3.37 1.44
N PHE A 132 -11.61 2.64 1.78
CA PHE A 132 -11.73 1.18 1.91
C PHE A 132 -12.65 0.72 3.03
N VAL A 133 -12.77 1.50 4.10
CA VAL A 133 -13.71 1.21 5.18
C VAL A 133 -15.11 1.71 4.82
N LEU A 134 -15.27 2.93 4.33
CA LEU A 134 -16.58 3.53 4.09
C LEU A 134 -17.31 2.90 2.90
N TRP A 135 -16.58 2.58 1.84
CA TRP A 135 -17.12 2.07 0.58
C TRP A 135 -16.98 0.55 0.49
N SER A 136 -17.51 -0.18 1.46
CA SER A 136 -17.22 -1.61 1.63
C SER A 136 -17.62 -2.48 0.44
N GLY A 137 -18.60 -2.11 -0.40
CA GLY A 137 -19.02 -2.92 -1.55
C GLY A 137 -17.88 -3.26 -2.50
N SER A 138 -17.05 -2.31 -2.89
CA SER A 138 -15.93 -2.61 -3.81
C SER A 138 -14.57 -2.67 -3.11
N PHE A 139 -14.51 -2.44 -1.79
CA PHE A 139 -13.27 -2.03 -1.14
C PHE A 139 -12.89 -2.66 0.20
N VAL A 140 -13.73 -3.51 0.82
CA VAL A 140 -13.26 -4.40 1.92
C VAL A 140 -12.00 -5.14 1.50
N ILE A 141 -12.02 -5.55 0.23
CA ILE A 141 -10.96 -6.29 -0.42
C ILE A 141 -9.66 -5.46 -0.49
N GLY A 142 -9.73 -4.13 -0.41
CA GLY A 142 -8.57 -3.23 -0.36
C GLY A 142 -7.75 -3.34 0.93
N THR A 143 -8.38 -3.32 2.11
CA THR A 143 -7.66 -3.47 3.40
C THR A 143 -7.19 -4.91 3.60
N PHE A 144 -7.97 -5.89 3.15
CA PHE A 144 -7.54 -7.29 3.07
C PHE A 144 -6.34 -7.45 2.13
N ASN A 145 -6.31 -6.74 1.00
CA ASN A 145 -5.19 -6.84 0.08
C ASN A 145 -3.87 -6.37 0.72
N VAL A 146 -3.91 -5.26 1.47
CA VAL A 146 -2.75 -4.77 2.22
C VAL A 146 -2.35 -5.76 3.32
N PHE A 147 -3.31 -6.47 3.93
CA PHE A 147 -3.01 -7.54 4.89
C PHE A 147 -2.24 -8.69 4.25
N LEU A 148 -2.62 -9.12 3.04
CA LEU A 148 -1.87 -10.11 2.27
C LEU A 148 -0.44 -9.63 1.97
N VAL A 149 -0.26 -8.35 1.65
CA VAL A 149 1.06 -7.73 1.43
C VAL A 149 1.92 -7.80 2.70
N PHE A 150 1.38 -7.46 3.86
CA PHE A 150 2.11 -7.59 5.13
C PHE A 150 2.52 -9.03 5.39
N GLY A 151 1.62 -10.00 5.17
CA GLY A 151 1.92 -11.43 5.28
C GLY A 151 3.06 -11.86 4.35
N ALA A 152 2.98 -11.48 3.07
CA ALA A 152 4.01 -11.77 2.09
C ALA A 152 5.37 -11.18 2.48
N TYR A 153 5.38 -9.91 2.87
CA TYR A 153 6.60 -9.20 3.25
C TYR A 153 7.25 -9.79 4.50
N PHE A 154 6.47 -10.05 5.55
CA PHE A 154 7.00 -10.59 6.80
C PHE A 154 7.49 -12.03 6.66
N LEU A 155 6.85 -12.86 5.82
CA LEU A 155 7.37 -14.19 5.50
C LEU A 155 8.73 -14.08 4.80
N LEU A 156 8.85 -13.21 3.79
CA LEU A 156 10.12 -12.96 3.09
C LEU A 156 11.20 -12.43 4.04
N ASP A 157 10.85 -11.44 4.87
CA ASP A 157 11.80 -10.83 5.80
C ASP A 157 12.27 -11.80 6.89
N SER A 158 11.41 -12.76 7.30
CA SER A 158 11.75 -13.78 8.30
C SER A 158 12.83 -14.77 7.86
N ILE A 159 13.18 -14.80 6.58
CA ILE A 159 14.23 -15.68 6.02
C ILE A 159 15.63 -15.10 6.28
N GLY A 160 15.73 -13.82 6.65
CA GLY A 160 17.00 -13.13 6.87
C GLY A 160 17.52 -12.53 5.57
N GLY A 161 17.48 -11.19 5.47
CA GLY A 161 17.70 -10.45 4.23
C GLY A 161 19.11 -10.43 3.64
N GLU A 162 20.07 -11.17 4.20
CA GLU A 162 21.49 -11.04 3.80
C GLU A 162 22.01 -12.14 2.89
N ASN A 163 21.38 -13.33 2.88
CA ASN A 163 21.99 -14.51 2.29
C ASN A 163 21.02 -15.44 1.55
N ILE A 164 19.87 -14.99 1.05
CA ILE A 164 18.96 -15.84 0.24
C ILE A 164 19.70 -16.57 -0.90
N LEU A 165 20.70 -15.92 -1.51
CA LEU A 165 21.55 -16.50 -2.56
C LEU A 165 22.53 -17.58 -2.06
N LYS A 166 22.78 -17.66 -0.76
CA LYS A 166 23.64 -18.67 -0.12
C LYS A 166 22.85 -19.75 0.63
N ILE A 167 21.52 -19.67 0.65
CA ILE A 167 20.70 -20.69 1.28
C ILE A 167 20.71 -21.92 0.38
N ASN A 168 21.19 -23.04 0.91
CA ASN A 168 21.05 -24.32 0.26
C ASN A 168 19.57 -24.74 0.35
N PHE A 169 18.79 -24.45 -0.69
CA PHE A 169 17.35 -24.71 -0.74
C PHE A 169 16.99 -26.18 -0.50
N ALA A 170 17.90 -27.09 -0.82
CA ALA A 170 17.74 -28.52 -0.57
C ALA A 170 17.74 -28.90 0.93
N GLN A 171 18.31 -28.07 1.80
CA GLN A 171 18.52 -28.42 3.22
C GLN A 171 17.53 -27.74 4.19
N SER A 172 16.75 -26.75 3.76
CA SER A 172 15.79 -26.07 4.65
C SER A 172 14.38 -25.97 4.06
N LYS A 173 13.60 -27.05 4.23
CA LYS A 173 12.17 -27.12 3.86
C LYS A 173 11.38 -25.91 4.39
N LEU A 174 11.69 -25.43 5.59
CA LEU A 174 11.02 -24.27 6.19
C LEU A 174 11.28 -22.98 5.42
N VAL A 175 12.51 -22.73 4.95
CA VAL A 175 12.81 -21.54 4.14
C VAL A 175 12.09 -21.60 2.80
N PHE A 176 12.08 -22.76 2.16
CA PHE A 176 11.34 -22.96 0.91
C PHE A 176 9.84 -22.68 1.10
N LEU A 177 9.21 -23.24 2.14
CA LEU A 177 7.80 -22.99 2.45
C LEU A 177 7.51 -21.51 2.72
N LYS A 178 8.41 -20.79 3.40
CA LYS A 178 8.27 -19.34 3.62
C LYS A 178 8.36 -18.55 2.32
N LEU A 179 9.27 -18.89 1.42
CA LEU A 179 9.39 -18.23 0.10
C LEU A 179 8.17 -18.48 -0.76
N VAL A 180 7.74 -19.74 -0.86
CA VAL A 180 6.54 -20.11 -1.61
C VAL A 180 5.32 -19.41 -1.01
N GLY A 181 5.18 -19.44 0.32
CA GLY A 181 4.11 -18.74 1.03
C GLY A 181 4.10 -17.24 0.76
N ALA A 182 5.27 -16.58 0.82
CA ALA A 182 5.41 -15.17 0.48
C ALA A 182 5.01 -14.89 -0.98
N GLY A 183 5.43 -15.75 -1.90
CA GLY A 183 5.09 -15.67 -3.32
C GLY A 183 3.59 -15.83 -3.57
N VAL A 184 2.97 -16.84 -2.97
CA VAL A 184 1.53 -17.10 -3.09
C VAL A 184 0.72 -15.94 -2.54
N LEU A 185 1.05 -15.42 -1.36
CA LEU A 185 0.33 -14.28 -0.77
C LEU A 185 0.46 -13.02 -1.63
N PHE A 186 1.64 -12.75 -2.19
CA PHE A 186 1.84 -11.58 -3.05
C PHE A 186 1.13 -11.72 -4.40
N VAL A 187 1.20 -12.89 -5.04
CA VAL A 187 0.46 -13.16 -6.28
C VAL A 187 -1.05 -13.11 -6.06
N ALA A 188 -1.55 -13.65 -4.94
CA ALA A 188 -2.95 -13.51 -4.55
C ALA A 188 -3.32 -12.03 -4.35
N SER A 189 -2.42 -11.24 -3.77
CA SER A 189 -2.60 -9.79 -3.63
C SER A 189 -2.70 -9.07 -4.98
N LEU A 190 -1.90 -9.47 -5.97
CA LEU A 190 -2.00 -8.96 -7.35
C LEU A 190 -3.33 -9.36 -8.02
N PHE A 191 -3.77 -10.62 -7.88
CA PHE A 191 -5.09 -11.06 -8.36
C PHE A 191 -6.28 -10.42 -7.63
N THR A 192 -6.01 -9.75 -6.51
CA THR A 192 -6.99 -8.99 -5.77
C THR A 192 -7.01 -7.55 -6.29
N TYR A 193 -5.92 -6.80 -6.11
CA TYR A 193 -5.82 -5.43 -6.61
C TYR A 193 -4.35 -5.00 -6.80
N PRO A 194 -3.82 -5.01 -8.04
CA PRO A 194 -2.39 -4.76 -8.27
C PRO A 194 -1.87 -3.44 -7.71
N ALA A 195 -2.67 -2.37 -7.73
CA ALA A 195 -2.24 -1.07 -7.23
C ALA A 195 -2.01 -1.05 -5.72
N THR A 196 -2.85 -1.69 -4.90
CA THR A 196 -2.58 -1.76 -3.45
C THR A 196 -1.57 -2.84 -3.09
N ALA A 197 -1.39 -3.86 -3.94
CA ALA A 197 -0.31 -4.85 -3.76
C ALA A 197 1.08 -4.19 -3.75
N MET A 198 1.25 -3.06 -4.47
CA MET A 198 2.48 -2.28 -4.46
C MET A 198 2.83 -1.65 -3.10
N PHE A 199 1.94 -1.73 -2.10
CA PHE A 199 2.24 -1.36 -0.72
C PHE A 199 3.46 -2.12 -0.16
N VAL A 200 3.84 -3.24 -0.76
CA VAL A 200 5.06 -3.99 -0.41
C VAL A 200 6.31 -3.11 -0.48
N PHE A 201 6.37 -2.18 -1.44
CA PHE A 201 7.49 -1.25 -1.60
C PHE A 201 7.48 -0.11 -0.60
N VAL A 202 6.35 0.16 0.06
CA VAL A 202 6.31 1.05 1.24
C VAL A 202 7.08 0.40 2.38
N LEU A 203 6.91 -0.91 2.60
CA LEU A 203 7.67 -1.68 3.58
C LEU A 203 9.16 -1.74 3.24
N THR A 204 9.51 -1.93 1.97
CA THR A 204 10.91 -1.80 1.50
C THR A 204 11.46 -0.38 1.74
N GLY A 205 10.64 0.65 1.50
CA GLY A 205 11.00 2.05 1.71
C GLY A 205 11.32 2.38 3.16
N THR A 206 10.76 1.66 4.14
CA THR A 206 11.08 1.91 5.56
C THR A 206 12.54 1.60 5.87
N TYR A 207 13.16 0.61 5.22
CA TYR A 207 14.59 0.33 5.38
C TYR A 207 15.45 1.50 4.89
N VAL A 208 15.06 2.14 3.80
CA VAL A 208 15.77 3.32 3.27
C VAL A 208 15.59 4.52 4.21
N LEU A 209 14.40 4.67 4.78
CA LEU A 209 14.04 5.81 5.62
C LEU A 209 14.56 5.72 7.06
N PHE A 210 14.53 4.55 7.67
CA PHE A 210 14.72 4.40 9.12
C PHE A 210 15.96 3.58 9.51
N GLU A 211 16.54 2.79 8.62
CA GLU A 211 17.80 2.09 8.95
C GLU A 211 18.95 3.09 9.10
N PRO A 212 19.85 2.92 10.09
CA PRO A 212 21.05 3.73 10.21
C PRO A 212 21.94 3.62 8.97
N ILE A 213 22.52 4.74 8.53
CA ILE A 213 23.41 4.78 7.36
C ILE A 213 24.62 3.85 7.52
N ALA A 214 25.09 3.61 8.74
CA ALA A 214 26.17 2.65 9.01
C ALA A 214 25.88 1.23 8.48
N ARG A 215 24.60 0.89 8.27
CA ARG A 215 24.15 -0.41 7.74
C ARG A 215 23.68 -0.32 6.28
N TRP A 216 24.08 0.71 5.54
CA TRP A 216 23.61 0.93 4.17
C TRP A 216 23.83 -0.26 3.23
N ASP A 217 24.95 -0.98 3.35
CA ASP A 217 25.23 -2.16 2.52
C ASP A 217 24.21 -3.29 2.72
N ARG A 218 23.68 -3.40 3.94
CA ARG A 218 22.60 -4.32 4.26
C ARG A 218 21.29 -3.80 3.69
N THR A 219 20.99 -2.52 3.87
CA THR A 219 19.79 -1.87 3.30
C THR A 219 19.71 -2.05 1.79
N ARG A 220 20.81 -1.81 1.06
CA ARG A 220 20.88 -2.02 -0.40
C ARG A 220 20.55 -3.45 -0.80
N ARG A 221 21.10 -4.44 -0.08
CA ARG A 221 20.82 -5.86 -0.34
C ARG A 221 19.37 -6.22 -0.10
N ILE A 222 18.76 -5.69 0.96
CA ILE A 222 17.33 -5.88 1.26
C ILE A 222 16.45 -5.24 0.18
N VAL A 223 16.74 -4.00 -0.20
CA VAL A 223 15.99 -3.31 -1.26
C VAL A 223 16.12 -4.05 -2.59
N ALA A 224 17.32 -4.47 -2.97
CA ALA A 224 17.54 -5.25 -4.18
C ALA A 224 16.79 -6.59 -4.15
N ARG A 225 16.86 -7.32 -3.01
CA ARG A 225 16.08 -8.56 -2.79
C ARG A 225 14.61 -8.32 -3.02
N ASP A 226 14.04 -7.30 -2.38
CA ASP A 226 12.60 -7.02 -2.45
C ASP A 226 12.19 -6.67 -3.88
N VAL A 227 12.91 -5.76 -4.53
CA VAL A 227 12.63 -5.36 -5.92
C VAL A 227 12.72 -6.54 -6.87
N ILE A 228 13.76 -7.38 -6.75
CA ILE A 228 13.94 -8.55 -7.61
C ILE A 228 12.85 -9.59 -7.34
N PHE A 229 12.60 -9.93 -6.08
CA PHE A 229 11.62 -10.97 -5.70
C PHE A 229 10.20 -10.58 -6.10
N PHE A 230 9.74 -9.40 -5.68
CA PHE A 230 8.39 -8.94 -6.02
C PHE A 230 8.26 -8.60 -7.50
N GLY A 231 9.31 -8.08 -8.14
CA GLY A 231 9.34 -7.87 -9.59
C GLY A 231 9.17 -9.16 -10.38
N MET A 232 9.89 -10.24 -10.02
CA MET A 232 9.70 -11.55 -10.62
C MET A 232 8.28 -12.10 -10.41
N LEU A 233 7.70 -11.93 -9.22
CA LEU A 233 6.34 -12.37 -8.95
C LEU A 233 5.29 -11.57 -9.72
N MET A 234 5.52 -10.29 -10.02
CA MET A 234 4.66 -9.53 -10.94
C MET A 234 4.68 -10.11 -12.36
N VAL A 235 5.84 -10.55 -12.84
CA VAL A 235 5.96 -11.24 -14.13
C VAL A 235 5.20 -12.57 -14.09
N ILE A 236 5.40 -13.37 -13.04
CA ILE A 236 4.68 -14.64 -12.85
C ILE A 236 3.17 -14.40 -12.81
N TYR A 237 2.70 -13.43 -12.03
CA TYR A 237 1.30 -13.02 -12.01
C TYR A 237 0.79 -12.68 -13.41
N ARG A 238 1.54 -11.89 -14.19
CA ARG A 238 1.15 -11.51 -15.55
C ARG A 238 1.06 -12.72 -16.49
N LEU A 239 1.99 -13.67 -16.37
CA LEU A 239 1.98 -14.92 -17.14
C LEU A 239 0.79 -15.80 -16.75
N LEU A 240 0.48 -15.92 -15.46
CA LEU A 240 -0.70 -16.67 -14.99
C LEU A 240 -2.00 -16.02 -15.44
N ASP A 241 -2.11 -14.70 -15.29
CA ASP A 241 -3.27 -13.93 -15.73
C ASP A 241 -3.52 -14.10 -17.24
N ARG A 242 -2.49 -13.88 -18.08
CA ARG A 242 -2.67 -13.88 -19.54
C ARG A 242 -2.55 -15.23 -20.20
N GLY A 243 -1.77 -16.15 -19.63
CA GLY A 243 -1.58 -17.49 -20.17
C GLY A 243 -2.62 -18.50 -19.70
N VAL A 244 -3.24 -18.28 -18.54
CA VAL A 244 -4.14 -19.27 -17.92
C VAL A 244 -5.52 -18.67 -17.61
N VAL A 245 -5.57 -17.65 -16.76
CA VAL A 245 -6.85 -17.16 -16.20
C VAL A 245 -7.73 -16.47 -17.26
N SER A 246 -7.18 -15.49 -17.99
CA SER A 246 -7.90 -14.75 -19.02
C SER A 246 -8.39 -15.68 -20.16
N PRO A 247 -7.56 -16.59 -20.73
CA PRO A 247 -8.04 -17.53 -21.75
C PRO A 247 -9.16 -18.46 -21.26
N ILE A 248 -9.05 -19.02 -20.06
CA ILE A 248 -10.11 -19.88 -19.48
C ILE A 248 -11.42 -19.08 -19.32
N ALA A 249 -11.31 -17.84 -18.86
CA ALA A 249 -12.47 -16.96 -18.70
C ALA A 249 -13.15 -16.66 -20.05
N LEU A 250 -12.39 -16.33 -21.09
CA LEU A 250 -12.91 -16.08 -22.43
C LEU A 250 -13.52 -17.34 -23.06
N ALA A 251 -12.87 -18.50 -22.90
CA ALA A 251 -13.36 -19.78 -23.40
C ALA A 251 -14.68 -20.22 -22.75
N SER A 252 -14.96 -19.76 -21.52
CA SER A 252 -16.22 -20.07 -20.85
C SER A 252 -17.45 -19.43 -21.49
N GLY A 253 -17.28 -18.44 -22.38
CA GLY A 253 -18.37 -17.71 -23.04
C GLY A 253 -19.23 -16.86 -22.10
N ARG A 254 -18.91 -16.80 -20.81
CA ARG A 254 -19.71 -16.12 -19.78
C ARG A 254 -19.47 -14.63 -19.69
N PHE A 255 -18.43 -14.11 -20.34
CA PHE A 255 -18.00 -12.73 -20.18
C PHE A 255 -17.92 -12.04 -21.55
N PRO A 256 -18.70 -10.97 -21.78
CA PRO A 256 -18.59 -10.22 -23.03
C PRO A 256 -17.18 -9.65 -23.18
N VAL A 257 -16.63 -9.71 -24.39
CA VAL A 257 -15.40 -8.99 -24.74
C VAL A 257 -15.73 -7.51 -24.68
N LEU A 258 -15.22 -6.82 -23.66
CA LEU A 258 -15.48 -5.39 -23.48
C LEU A 258 -14.58 -4.57 -24.40
N ASP A 259 -15.19 -3.88 -25.35
CA ASP A 259 -14.54 -2.87 -26.19
C ASP A 259 -14.56 -1.51 -25.48
N LEU A 260 -13.73 -1.37 -24.43
CA LEU A 260 -13.62 -0.14 -23.67
C LEU A 260 -12.24 0.47 -23.90
N GLU A 261 -12.17 1.53 -24.71
CA GLU A 261 -10.93 2.28 -24.98
C GLU A 261 -10.19 2.70 -23.70
N ASN A 262 -10.93 3.08 -22.65
CA ASN A 262 -10.40 3.46 -21.32
C ASN A 262 -9.83 2.29 -20.51
N TYR A 263 -10.14 1.05 -20.88
CA TYR A 263 -9.62 -0.17 -20.28
C TYR A 263 -8.75 -0.98 -21.24
N GLN A 264 -8.30 -0.36 -22.34
CA GLN A 264 -7.24 -0.92 -23.17
C GLN A 264 -6.03 -1.20 -22.27
N MET A 265 -5.79 -2.49 -22.05
CA MET A 265 -4.65 -3.09 -21.36
C MET A 265 -3.37 -2.94 -22.19
N GLY A 266 -3.10 -1.73 -22.67
CA GLY A 266 -1.84 -1.36 -23.27
C GLY A 266 -0.88 -0.84 -22.21
N ILE A 267 0.40 -1.16 -22.38
CA ILE A 267 1.48 -0.48 -21.66
C ILE A 267 1.89 0.71 -22.52
N SER A 268 1.80 1.93 -21.99
CA SER A 268 2.43 3.10 -22.61
C SER A 268 3.64 3.50 -21.78
N VAL A 269 4.80 3.67 -22.43
CA VAL A 269 6.04 4.08 -21.77
C VAL A 269 6.37 5.56 -22.05
N ASP A 270 5.44 6.31 -22.62
CA ASP A 270 5.65 7.73 -22.91
C ASP A 270 5.56 8.56 -21.62
N VAL A 271 6.71 8.74 -20.97
CA VAL A 271 6.88 9.51 -19.73
C VAL A 271 6.40 10.95 -19.90
N TRP A 272 6.59 11.56 -21.08
CA TRP A 272 6.21 12.95 -21.33
C TRP A 272 4.70 13.11 -21.34
N SER A 273 3.97 12.17 -21.96
CA SER A 273 2.50 12.13 -21.92
C SER A 273 1.93 11.94 -20.51
N LYS A 274 2.74 11.43 -19.56
CA LYS A 274 2.32 11.14 -18.17
C LYS A 274 2.78 12.20 -17.17
N LEU A 275 3.42 13.29 -17.60
CA LEU A 275 3.87 14.35 -16.68
C LEU A 275 2.73 15.01 -15.90
N SER A 276 1.60 15.27 -16.57
CA SER A 276 0.40 15.81 -15.91
C SER A 276 -0.13 14.85 -14.85
N LEU A 277 -0.19 13.55 -15.18
CA LEU A 277 -0.59 12.49 -14.27
C LEU A 277 0.38 12.38 -13.08
N LEU A 278 1.69 12.43 -13.32
CA LEU A 278 2.69 12.38 -12.25
C LEU A 278 2.56 13.57 -11.30
N LYS A 279 2.31 14.77 -11.83
CA LYS A 279 2.01 15.96 -11.02
C LYS A 279 0.78 15.70 -10.16
N GLU A 280 -0.30 15.21 -10.74
CA GLU A 280 -1.55 14.92 -10.01
C GLU A 280 -1.34 13.86 -8.92
N ILE A 281 -0.65 12.76 -9.22
CA ILE A 281 -0.28 11.71 -8.26
C ILE A 281 0.48 12.32 -7.07
N VAL A 282 1.54 13.09 -7.34
CA VAL A 282 2.36 13.68 -6.28
C VAL A 282 1.54 14.65 -5.43
N VAL A 283 0.76 15.52 -6.06
CA VAL A 283 -0.09 16.49 -5.36
C VAL A 283 -1.10 15.77 -4.48
N LEU A 284 -1.87 14.85 -5.02
CA LEU A 284 -2.88 14.10 -4.25
C LEU A 284 -2.25 13.25 -3.15
N SER A 285 -1.06 12.68 -3.38
CA SER A 285 -0.34 11.91 -2.37
C SER A 285 0.20 12.77 -1.21
N ILE A 286 0.62 14.00 -1.48
CA ILE A 286 1.06 14.96 -0.46
C ILE A 286 -0.14 15.57 0.26
N SER A 287 -1.18 15.92 -0.48
CA SER A 287 -2.37 16.59 0.05
C SER A 287 -3.08 15.73 1.09
N GLY A 288 -2.90 14.39 1.10
CA GLY A 288 -3.40 13.53 2.17
C GLY A 288 -4.88 13.79 2.42
N THR A 289 -5.30 14.01 3.67
CA THR A 289 -6.66 14.43 4.05
C THR A 289 -7.00 15.89 3.74
N GLY A 290 -6.01 16.73 3.43
CA GLY A 290 -6.17 18.14 3.06
C GLY A 290 -6.53 18.39 1.59
N HIS A 291 -6.77 17.34 0.78
CA HIS A 291 -7.21 17.46 -0.61
C HIS A 291 -8.55 18.19 -0.78
N ILE A 292 -9.34 18.31 0.30
CA ILE A 292 -10.57 19.12 0.34
C ILE A 292 -10.27 20.62 0.24
N VAL A 293 -9.01 21.05 0.46
CA VAL A 293 -8.66 22.47 0.73
C VAL A 293 -7.79 23.13 -0.35
N SER A 294 -7.28 22.47 -1.40
CA SER A 294 -6.43 23.22 -2.36
C SER A 294 -6.42 22.76 -3.81
N ASP A 295 -6.97 23.60 -4.70
CA ASP A 295 -6.80 23.55 -6.16
C ASP A 295 -5.49 24.20 -6.66
N TYR A 296 -4.76 24.97 -5.84
CA TYR A 296 -3.64 25.81 -6.31
C TYR A 296 -2.25 25.49 -5.72
N GLY A 297 -2.11 24.50 -4.84
CA GLY A 297 -0.86 24.27 -4.08
C GLY A 297 0.21 23.41 -4.76
N GLY A 298 -0.08 22.77 -5.90
CA GLY A 298 0.66 21.59 -6.33
C GLY A 298 2.16 21.78 -6.58
N LEU A 299 2.57 22.93 -7.13
CA LEU A 299 3.98 23.22 -7.40
C LEU A 299 4.78 23.52 -6.12
N ILE A 300 4.16 24.25 -5.18
CA ILE A 300 4.74 24.58 -3.87
C ILE A 300 4.90 23.31 -3.05
N PHE A 301 3.95 22.38 -3.13
CA PHE A 301 4.05 21.08 -2.47
C PHE A 301 5.12 20.17 -3.07
N ILE A 302 5.24 20.08 -4.40
CA ILE A 302 6.33 19.34 -5.07
C ILE A 302 7.69 19.89 -4.66
N LEU A 303 7.86 21.21 -4.72
CA LEU A 303 9.09 21.89 -4.26
C LEU A 303 9.33 21.64 -2.77
N GLY A 304 8.27 21.69 -1.95
CA GLY A 304 8.31 21.37 -0.53
C GLY A 304 8.79 19.94 -0.27
N THR A 305 8.27 18.93 -0.98
CA THR A 305 8.70 17.54 -0.85
C THR A 305 10.14 17.33 -1.30
N ILE A 306 10.56 17.97 -2.40
CA ILE A 306 11.95 17.93 -2.85
C ILE A 306 12.87 18.56 -1.78
N LEU A 307 12.51 19.73 -1.26
CA LEU A 307 13.25 20.41 -0.19
C LEU A 307 13.28 19.58 1.10
N ILE A 308 12.19 18.93 1.47
CA ILE A 308 12.09 17.99 2.60
C ILE A 308 13.03 16.81 2.39
N CYS A 309 13.01 16.17 1.21
CA CYS A 309 13.92 15.07 0.88
C CYS A 309 15.38 15.52 0.98
N LEU A 310 15.73 16.64 0.32
CA LEU A 310 17.09 17.20 0.36
C LEU A 310 17.52 17.56 1.79
N PHE A 311 16.60 18.06 2.62
CA PHE A 311 16.87 18.44 3.99
C PHE A 311 17.03 17.21 4.91
N VAL A 312 16.19 16.17 4.79
CA VAL A 312 16.38 14.86 5.47
C VAL A 312 17.77 14.31 5.18
N LEU A 313 18.18 14.39 3.92
CA LEU A 313 19.47 13.86 3.47
C LEU A 313 20.65 14.69 3.96
N TRP A 314 20.51 16.01 3.98
CA TRP A 314 21.50 16.90 4.58
C TRP A 314 21.67 16.64 6.08
N MET A 315 20.57 16.45 6.81
CA MET A 315 20.57 16.12 8.24
C MET A 315 21.22 14.76 8.50
N LYS A 316 20.82 13.72 7.77
CA LYS A 316 21.44 12.39 7.84
C LYS A 316 22.94 12.41 7.50
N ARG A 317 23.37 13.27 6.57
CA ARG A 317 24.79 13.47 6.26
C ARG A 317 25.56 14.07 7.44
N ARG A 318 24.95 14.94 8.24
CA ARG A 318 25.58 15.55 9.43
C ARG A 318 25.78 14.57 10.59
N GLU A 319 24.93 13.56 10.72
CA GLU A 319 25.08 12.54 11.76
C GLU A 319 26.35 11.67 11.59
N ILE A 320 26.94 11.64 10.39
CA ILE A 320 28.15 10.85 10.10
C ILE A 320 29.24 11.77 9.56
N LYS A 321 30.22 12.09 10.43
CA LYS A 321 31.53 12.60 10.01
C LYS A 321 32.09 11.58 9.00
N ASN A 322 32.17 11.96 7.72
CA ASN A 322 32.62 11.15 6.55
C ASN A 322 31.54 10.45 5.70
N CYS A 323 30.27 10.85 5.76
CA CYS A 323 29.26 10.34 4.81
C CYS A 323 29.60 10.75 3.34
N PRO A 324 29.80 9.78 2.42
CA PRO A 324 30.13 10.09 1.03
C PRO A 324 28.97 10.78 0.30
N LYS A 325 29.25 11.80 -0.53
CA LYS A 325 28.20 12.52 -1.28
C LYS A 325 27.35 11.62 -2.17
N TYR A 326 27.93 10.55 -2.73
CA TYR A 326 27.22 9.60 -3.59
C TYR A 326 26.13 8.80 -2.84
N LEU A 327 26.27 8.64 -1.52
CA LEU A 327 25.34 7.86 -0.72
C LEU A 327 23.98 8.54 -0.60
N VAL A 328 23.98 9.86 -0.43
CA VAL A 328 22.79 10.70 -0.43
C VAL A 328 22.04 10.57 -1.76
N VAL A 329 22.77 10.64 -2.87
CA VAL A 329 22.20 10.47 -4.22
C VAL A 329 21.56 9.10 -4.37
N GLN A 330 22.21 8.03 -3.90
CA GLN A 330 21.64 6.68 -3.92
C GLN A 330 20.32 6.60 -3.14
N ILE A 331 20.23 7.18 -1.94
CA ILE A 331 19.00 7.19 -1.15
C ILE A 331 17.86 7.90 -1.90
N VAL A 332 18.12 9.07 -2.50
CA VAL A 332 17.13 9.78 -3.33
C VAL A 332 16.65 8.89 -4.46
N LEU A 333 17.59 8.30 -5.20
CA LEU A 333 17.27 7.46 -6.35
C LEU A 333 16.47 6.23 -5.95
N PHE A 334 16.77 5.60 -4.79
CA PHE A 334 15.96 4.50 -4.28
C PHE A 334 14.55 4.95 -3.89
N LEU A 335 14.40 6.06 -3.17
CA LEU A 335 13.08 6.57 -2.80
C LEU A 335 12.25 6.97 -4.03
N ALA A 336 12.86 7.64 -5.00
CA ALA A 336 12.23 7.98 -6.26
C ALA A 336 11.84 6.72 -7.04
N GLY A 337 12.75 5.76 -7.17
CA GLY A 337 12.50 4.48 -7.83
C GLY A 337 11.35 3.70 -7.16
N LEU A 338 11.33 3.62 -5.83
CA LEU A 338 10.23 3.01 -5.08
C LEU A 338 8.92 3.77 -5.28
N PHE A 339 8.94 5.11 -5.35
CA PHE A 339 7.76 5.92 -5.65
C PHE A 339 7.22 5.65 -7.06
N PHE A 340 8.09 5.51 -8.06
CA PHE A 340 7.66 5.13 -9.40
C PHE A 340 7.12 3.69 -9.45
N LEU A 341 7.74 2.76 -8.72
CA LEU A 341 7.26 1.38 -8.62
C LEU A 341 5.90 1.30 -7.91
N THR A 342 5.69 2.05 -6.83
CA THR A 342 4.42 2.08 -6.12
C THR A 342 3.26 2.61 -6.97
N ASN A 343 3.56 3.50 -7.91
CA ASN A 343 2.60 4.09 -8.85
C ASN A 343 2.64 3.47 -10.26
N ALA A 344 3.47 2.43 -10.48
CA ALA A 344 3.66 1.82 -11.79
C ALA A 344 2.35 1.37 -12.46
N PRO A 345 1.38 0.77 -11.75
CA PRO A 345 0.11 0.37 -12.37
C PRO A 345 -0.64 1.52 -13.06
N MET A 346 -0.51 2.75 -12.56
CA MET A 346 -1.13 3.93 -13.17
C MET A 346 -0.25 4.52 -14.28
N LEU A 347 1.04 4.64 -14.03
CA LEU A 347 1.98 5.26 -14.96
C LEU A 347 2.14 4.45 -16.25
N MET A 348 2.10 3.12 -16.13
CA MET A 348 2.24 2.22 -17.26
C MET A 348 0.95 2.03 -18.05
N ALA A 349 -0.22 2.33 -17.48
CA ALA A 349 -1.51 2.12 -18.15
C ALA A 349 -1.70 3.11 -19.31
N LYS A 350 -1.88 2.59 -20.54
CA LYS A 350 -2.00 3.38 -21.79
C LYS A 350 -3.08 4.46 -21.71
N GLY A 351 -4.29 4.11 -21.26
CA GLY A 351 -5.44 5.04 -21.19
C GLY A 351 -5.43 6.01 -20.00
N SER A 352 -4.56 5.83 -19.00
CA SER A 352 -4.62 6.63 -17.77
C SER A 352 -3.97 8.01 -17.98
N LYS A 353 -4.77 9.06 -18.13
CA LYS A 353 -4.29 10.45 -18.22
C LYS A 353 -4.58 11.30 -16.97
N VAL A 354 -5.42 10.78 -16.08
CA VAL A 354 -5.86 11.41 -14.83
C VAL A 354 -5.92 10.37 -13.70
N VAL A 355 -5.94 10.80 -12.44
CA VAL A 355 -6.06 9.89 -11.29
C VAL A 355 -7.50 9.40 -11.14
N PHE A 356 -7.74 8.14 -11.49
CA PHE A 356 -9.05 7.49 -11.28
C PHE A 356 -9.20 6.92 -9.85
N GLY A 357 -9.29 7.84 -8.89
CA GLY A 357 -9.66 7.58 -7.49
C GLY A 357 -8.49 7.39 -6.51
N TYR A 358 -8.68 7.81 -5.26
CA TYR A 358 -7.64 7.82 -4.22
C TYR A 358 -7.02 6.45 -3.90
N ARG A 359 -7.77 5.37 -4.14
CA ARG A 359 -7.36 3.97 -3.87
C ARG A 359 -6.07 3.54 -4.54
N VAL A 360 -5.79 4.03 -5.75
CA VAL A 360 -4.58 3.65 -6.50
C VAL A 360 -3.34 4.38 -6.00
N LEU A 361 -3.52 5.47 -5.25
CA LEU A 361 -2.43 6.26 -4.68
C LEU A 361 -1.96 5.78 -3.32
N LEU A 362 -2.65 4.83 -2.67
CA LEU A 362 -2.36 4.46 -1.28
C LEU A 362 -0.86 4.18 -1.03
N PRO A 363 -0.17 3.33 -1.81
CA PRO A 363 1.25 3.09 -1.58
C PRO A 363 2.13 4.33 -1.79
N GLY A 364 1.84 5.14 -2.81
CA GLY A 364 2.55 6.40 -3.07
C GLY A 364 2.40 7.40 -1.93
N SER A 365 1.16 7.63 -1.49
CA SER A 365 0.83 8.54 -0.38
C SER A 365 1.44 8.07 0.94
N ALA A 366 1.41 6.76 1.22
CA ALA A 366 2.05 6.21 2.41
C ALA A 366 3.57 6.42 2.39
N LEU A 367 4.24 6.20 1.24
CA LEU A 367 5.67 6.43 1.12
C LEU A 367 6.05 7.91 1.36
N ILE A 368 5.31 8.86 0.76
CA ILE A 368 5.51 10.30 0.98
C ILE A 368 5.30 10.66 2.46
N LEU A 369 4.22 10.16 3.06
CA LEU A 369 3.93 10.41 4.47
C LEU A 369 5.04 9.88 5.39
N MET A 370 5.60 8.71 5.09
CA MET A 370 6.73 8.16 5.83
C MET A 370 7.99 9.00 5.69
N VAL A 371 8.26 9.56 4.51
CA VAL A 371 9.35 10.53 4.31
C VAL A 371 9.14 11.75 5.21
N PHE A 372 7.93 12.31 5.22
CA PHE A 372 7.58 13.48 6.04
C PHE A 372 7.80 13.22 7.53
N PHE A 373 7.28 12.11 8.06
CA PHE A 373 7.47 11.78 9.48
C PHE A 373 8.91 11.43 9.83
N SER A 374 9.66 10.81 8.91
CA SER A 374 11.10 10.61 9.09
C SER A 374 11.81 11.95 9.27
N LEU A 375 11.43 12.97 8.50
CA LEU A 375 11.98 14.31 8.68
C LEU A 375 11.60 14.93 10.02
N ALA A 376 10.31 14.94 10.36
CA ALA A 376 9.81 15.54 11.59
C ALA A 376 10.52 14.92 12.82
N ARG A 377 10.73 13.60 12.79
CA ARG A 377 11.52 12.88 13.81
C ARG A 377 12.94 13.40 13.89
N LEU A 378 13.66 13.48 12.78
CA LEU A 378 15.04 13.99 12.77
C LEU A 378 15.10 15.38 13.38
N ILE A 379 14.23 16.31 12.96
CA ILE A 379 14.19 17.68 13.51
C ILE A 379 13.97 17.64 15.03
N SER A 380 13.01 16.85 15.51
CA SER A 380 12.71 16.76 16.95
C SER A 380 13.87 16.20 17.79
N GLY A 381 14.69 15.30 17.23
CA GLY A 381 15.85 14.72 17.91
C GLY A 381 17.01 15.72 18.06
N PHE A 382 17.12 16.68 17.13
CA PHE A 382 18.14 17.73 17.20
C PHE A 382 17.90 18.72 18.32
N TYR A 383 16.64 19.00 18.69
CA TYR A 383 16.31 19.90 19.80
C TYR A 383 16.45 19.25 21.19
N LYS A 384 16.67 17.92 21.27
CA LYS A 384 16.90 17.19 22.53
C LYS A 384 18.39 17.09 22.91
N LYS A 385 19.31 17.50 22.04
CA LYS A 385 20.74 17.63 22.33
C LYS A 385 21.07 19.11 22.53
#